data_AF-A0A1W9W5A0-F1
#
_entry.id   AF-A0A1W9W5A0-F1
#
_cell.length_a   1.000
_cell.length_b   1.000
_cell.length_c   1.000
_cell.angle_alpha   90.00
_cell.angle_beta   90.00
_cell.angle_gamma   90.00
#
_symmetry.space_group_name_H-M   'P 1'
#
loop_
_entity.id
_entity.type
_entity.pdbx_description
1 polymer ?
#
loop_
_entity_poly.entity_id
_entity_poly.type
_entity_poly.pdbx_seq_one_letter_code
_entity_poly.pdbx_strand_id
1 'polypeptide(L)' 'MKPDLTIELLRQEAHNFSQTESQHSESSLFGVTDGKAVGTYMEHKLQQYLHTKYTYVEGSSAKGIDFPNL' A
#
# COMPACT_ATOMS: atom_id res chain seq x y z
N MET A 1 18.52 10.61 3.70
CA MET A 1 17.97 9.53 4.54
C MET A 1 16.46 9.61 4.46
N LYS A 2 15.77 8.49 4.21
CA LYS A 2 14.31 8.45 4.28
C LYS A 2 13.89 8.31 5.74
N PRO A 3 12.83 8.98 6.20
CA PRO A 3 12.32 8.83 7.56
C PRO A 3 11.81 7.40 7.79
N ASP A 4 11.87 6.92 9.03
CA ASP A 4 11.26 5.65 9.41
C ASP A 4 9.74 5.73 9.29
N LEU A 5 9.12 4.69 8.75
CA LEU A 5 7.67 4.59 8.69
C LEU A 5 7.11 4.37 10.10
N THR A 6 6.21 5.25 10.55
CA THR A 6 5.47 5.09 11.80
C THR A 6 4.01 4.72 11.51
N ILE A 7 3.28 4.19 12.50
CA ILE A 7 1.85 3.87 12.36
C ILE A 7 1.04 5.11 11.92
N GLU A 8 1.37 6.28 12.45
CA GLU A 8 0.69 7.52 12.09
C GLU A 8 0.91 7.90 10.62
N LEU A 9 2.16 7.80 10.16
CA LEU A 9 2.52 8.04 8.75
C LEU A 9 1.88 7.00 7.84
N LEU A 10 1.89 5.73 8.22
CA LEU A 10 1.22 4.67 7.47
C LEU A 10 -0.28 4.97 7.30
N ARG A 11 -0.96 5.38 8.38
CA ARG A 11 -2.40 5.71 8.32
C ARG A 11 -2.67 6.93 7.44
N GLN A 12 -1.82 7.95 7.51
CA GLN A 12 -1.91 9.13 6.65
C GLN A 12 -1.65 8.78 5.18
N GLU A 13 -0.62 7.99 4.90
CA GLU A 13 -0.28 7.58 3.54
C GLU A 13 -1.31 6.63 2.95
N ALA A 14 -1.88 5.71 3.74
CA ALA A 14 -2.99 4.85 3.29
C ALA A 14 -4.24 5.68 2.94
N HIS A 15 -4.56 6.69 3.76
CA HIS A 15 -5.65 7.61 3.44
C HIS A 15 -5.36 8.38 2.14
N ASN A 16 -4.20 9.02 2.03
CA ASN A 16 -3.80 9.77 0.84
C ASN A 16 -3.75 8.90 -0.42
N PHE A 17 -3.24 7.67 -0.29
CA PHE A 17 -3.22 6.66 -1.34
C PHE A 17 -4.64 6.32 -1.78
N SER A 18 -5.55 5.98 -0.85
CA SER A 18 -6.94 5.69 -1.20
C SER A 18 -7.65 6.86 -1.88
N GLN A 19 -7.38 8.10 -1.48
CA GLN A 19 -7.94 9.29 -2.13
C GLN A 19 -7.36 9.49 -3.53
N THR A 20 -6.06 9.26 -3.70
CA THR A 20 -5.37 9.37 -4.98
C THR A 20 -5.86 8.29 -5.95
N GLU A 21 -5.93 7.04 -5.51
CA GLU A 21 -6.45 5.90 -6.30
C GLU A 21 -7.95 6.03 -6.57
N SER A 22 -8.72 6.67 -5.69
CA SER A 22 -10.15 6.97 -5.94
C SER A 22 -10.34 8.05 -7.02
N GLN A 23 -9.42 9.00 -7.13
CA GLN A 23 -9.42 10.01 -8.20
C GLN A 23 -8.72 9.52 -9.48
N HIS A 24 -7.81 8.56 -9.37
CA HIS A 24 -7.11 7.98 -10.49
C HIS A 24 -7.94 6.85 -11.09
N SER A 25 -8.42 7.03 -12.32
CA SER A 25 -9.14 5.97 -13.02
C SER A 25 -8.16 4.88 -13.46
N GLU A 26 -7.87 3.94 -12.57
CA GLU A 26 -7.01 2.79 -12.84
C GLU A 26 -7.71 1.86 -13.84
N SER A 27 -7.54 2.15 -15.14
CA SER A 27 -8.21 1.44 -16.24
C SER A 27 -7.92 -0.07 -16.21
N SER A 28 -6.78 -0.46 -15.63
CA SER A 28 -6.34 -1.85 -15.43
C SER A 28 -7.21 -2.63 -14.43
N LEU A 29 -8.00 -1.96 -13.60
CA LEU A 29 -8.93 -2.58 -12.64
C LEU A 29 -10.38 -2.54 -13.12
N PHE A 30 -10.67 -1.83 -14.23
CA PHE A 30 -12.00 -1.85 -14.83
C PHE A 30 -12.32 -3.23 -15.39
N GLY A 31 -13.34 -3.88 -14.82
CA GLY A 31 -13.76 -5.23 -15.21
C GLY A 31 -13.14 -6.38 -14.40
N VAL A 32 -12.29 -6.08 -13.41
CA VAL A 32 -11.79 -7.09 -12.47
C VAL A 32 -12.91 -7.39 -11.46
N THR A 33 -13.56 -8.54 -11.61
CA THR A 33 -14.61 -9.02 -10.69
C THR A 33 -14.04 -9.79 -9.49
N ASP A 34 -12.75 -10.12 -9.54
CA ASP A 34 -12.05 -10.81 -8.46
C ASP A 34 -11.52 -9.77 -7.45
N GLY A 35 -12.28 -9.55 -6.38
CA GLY A 35 -11.91 -8.61 -5.32
C GLY A 35 -10.56 -8.93 -4.66
N LYS A 36 -10.07 -10.17 -4.78
CA LYS A 36 -8.74 -10.55 -4.30
C LYS A 36 -7.63 -10.00 -5.20
N ALA A 37 -7.82 -10.06 -6.51
CA ALA A 37 -6.87 -9.52 -7.47
C ALA A 37 -6.74 -7.99 -7.33
N VAL A 38 -7.85 -7.30 -7.09
CA VAL A 38 -7.86 -5.85 -6.80
C VAL A 38 -7.12 -5.55 -5.50
N GLY A 39 -7.41 -6.32 -4.43
CA GLY A 39 -6.74 -6.18 -3.14
C GLY A 39 -5.23 -6.33 -3.25
N THR A 40 -4.76 -7.43 -3.85
CA THR A 40 -3.33 -7.71 -4.02
C THR A 40 -2.63 -6.65 -4.87
N TYR A 41 -3.29 -6.11 -5.90
CA TYR A 41 -2.73 -5.02 -6.70
C TYR A 41 -2.56 -3.75 -5.87
N MET A 42 -3.59 -3.35 -5.12
CA MET A 42 -3.54 -2.18 -4.25
C MET A 42 -2.48 -2.33 -3.14
N GLU A 43 -2.38 -3.51 -2.54
CA GLU A 43 -1.38 -3.82 -1.51
C GLU A 43 0.05 -3.67 -2.04
N HIS A 44 0.37 -4.29 -3.18
CA HIS A 44 1.69 -4.14 -3.80
C HIS A 44 1.97 -2.68 -4.18
N LYS A 45 0.99 -1.97 -4.75
CA LYS A 45 1.16 -0.58 -5.15
C LYS A 45 1.39 0.34 -3.94
N LEU A 46 0.67 0.11 -2.84
CA LEU A 46 0.87 0.82 -1.57
C LEU A 46 2.26 0.53 -0.98
N GLN A 47 2.71 -0.73 -0.97
CA GLN A 47 4.05 -1.09 -0.50
C GLN A 47 5.13 -0.41 -1.33
N GLN A 48 5.04 -0.44 -2.67
CA GLN A 48 5.98 0.26 -3.53
C GLN A 48 5.98 1.77 -3.27
N TYR A 49 4.80 2.37 -3.12
CA TYR A 49 4.65 3.78 -2.80
C TYR A 49 5.33 4.14 -1.47
N LEU A 50 5.12 3.35 -0.42
CA LEU A 50 5.78 3.54 0.88
C LEU A 50 7.30 3.33 0.78
N HIS A 51 7.77 2.32 0.03
CA HIS A 51 9.19 2.02 -0.14
C HIS A 51 9.94 3.16 -0.83
N THR A 52 9.29 3.94 -1.70
CA THR A 52 9.91 5.13 -2.31
C THR A 52 10.12 6.27 -1.31
N LYS A 53 9.28 6.38 -0.27
CA LYS A 53 9.22 7.52 0.65
C LYS A 53 9.83 7.27 2.03
N TYR A 54 9.71 6.06 2.54
CA TYR A 54 10.04 5.70 3.92
C TYR A 54 11.05 4.55 3.98
N THR A 55 11.76 4.46 5.09
CA THR A 55 12.52 3.26 5.48
C THR A 55 11.64 2.45 6.43
N TYR A 56 11.42 1.18 6.13
CA TYR A 56 10.73 0.25 7.03
C TYR A 56 11.15 -1.18 6.71
N VAL A 57 10.89 -2.09 7.64
CA VAL A 57 11.08 -3.52 7.40
C VAL A 57 9.86 -4.04 6.69
N GLU A 58 10.02 -4.48 5.44
CA GLU A 58 8.97 -5.16 4.69
C GLU A 58 8.58 -6.46 5.41
N GLY A 59 7.31 -6.58 5.74
CA GLY A 59 6.74 -7.80 6.26
C GLY A 59 6.52 -8.85 5.18
N SER A 60 6.33 -10.10 5.60
CA SER A 60 5.94 -11.17 4.71
C SER A 60 4.41 -11.19 4.58
N SER A 61 3.86 -10.61 3.51
CA SER A 61 2.42 -10.69 3.18
C SER A 61 1.92 -12.15 3.09
N ALA A 62 2.79 -13.08 2.70
CA ALA A 62 2.52 -14.53 2.72
C ALA A 62 2.31 -15.13 4.13
N LYS A 63 2.71 -14.41 5.18
CA LYS A 63 2.50 -14.75 6.59
C LYS A 63 1.43 -13.87 7.25
N GLY A 64 0.77 -12.98 6.49
CA GLY A 64 -0.20 -12.02 7.02
C GLY A 64 0.43 -10.95 7.91
N ILE A 65 1.74 -10.69 7.76
CA ILE A 65 2.46 -9.67 8.51
C ILE A 65 3.03 -8.71 7.48
N ASP A 66 2.39 -7.55 7.28
CA ASP A 66 2.86 -6.55 6.30
C ASP A 66 3.86 -5.56 6.91
N PHE A 67 3.79 -5.33 8.24
CA PHE A 67 4.68 -4.42 8.96
C PHE A 67 5.11 -5.03 10.31
N PRO A 68 6.18 -5.85 10.35
CA PRO A 68 6.59 -6.60 11.54
C PRO A 68 7.13 -5.72 12.68
N ASN A 69 7.45 -4.44 12.40
CA ASN A 69 8.03 -3.50 13.35
C ASN A 69 7.18 -2.24 13.59
N LEU A 70 5.93 -2.23 13.13
CA LEU A 70 4.91 -1.23 13.50
C LEU A 70 3.94 -1.86 14.50
#